data_AF-A0A4P2Q1T3-F1
#
_entry.id   AF-A0A4P2Q1T3-F1
#
_cell.length_a   1.000
_cell.length_b   1.000
_cell.length_c   1.000
_cell.angle_alpha   90.00
_cell.angle_beta   90.00
_cell.angle_gamma   90.00
#
_symmetry.space_group_name_H-M   'P 1'
#
loop_
_entity.id
_entity.type
_entity.pdbx_description
1 polymer ?
#
loop_
_entity_poly.entity_id
_entity_poly.type
_entity_poly.pdbx_seq_one_letter_code
_entity_poly.pdbx_strand_id
1 'polypeptide(L)'
;MLSGRALALAVLAWSLLKVAVRRLFDGPSGLALFHENYDADRLPALSPAERAALPGFSRCIACGRCDLGEAERIAASRGAYPGLMAVVLASSRSMPDFDAAALALAHVPDEVLAEKERICPTGVPFRGLARFVRSKAAPAAALPAGGDASEPAALSLVAAVTPPAAELDPSSADRAAPEAT
;
A
#
# COMPACT_ATOMS: atom_id res chain seq x y z
N MET A 1 25.10 -34.37 -24.61
CA MET A 1 24.78 -33.33 -23.60
C MET A 1 23.94 -32.27 -24.28
N LEU A 2 22.74 -31.99 -23.77
CA LEU A 2 21.93 -30.89 -24.30
C LEU A 2 22.65 -29.56 -24.03
N SER A 3 22.63 -28.64 -24.98
CA SER A 3 23.09 -27.28 -24.72
C SER A 3 22.26 -26.68 -23.58
N GLY A 4 22.85 -25.80 -22.77
CA GLY A 4 22.14 -25.18 -21.64
C GLY A 4 20.81 -24.53 -22.04
N ARG A 5 20.71 -24.02 -23.28
CA ARG A 5 19.48 -23.46 -23.85
C ARG A 5 18.39 -24.51 -24.08
N ALA A 6 18.76 -25.67 -24.62
CA ALA A 6 17.80 -26.74 -24.87
C ALA A 6 17.29 -27.35 -23.57
N LEU A 7 18.15 -27.49 -22.55
CA LEU A 7 17.72 -27.90 -21.21
C LEU A 7 16.76 -26.88 -20.59
N ALA A 8 17.07 -25.58 -20.67
CA ALA A 8 16.19 -24.53 -20.16
C ALA A 8 14.81 -24.55 -20.83
N LEU A 9 14.76 -24.70 -22.16
CA LEU A 9 13.49 -24.80 -22.90
C LEU A 9 12.70 -26.06 -22.49
N ALA A 10 13.36 -27.19 -22.31
CA ALA A 10 12.71 -28.42 -21.86
C ALA A 10 12.11 -28.26 -20.45
N VAL A 11 12.84 -27.65 -19.52
CA VAL A 11 12.36 -27.41 -18.14
C VAL A 11 11.18 -26.43 -18.14
N LEU A 12 11.24 -25.37 -18.93
CA LEU A 12 10.15 -24.40 -19.04
C LEU A 12 8.91 -25.02 -19.69
N ALA A 13 9.06 -25.75 -20.80
CA ALA A 13 7.95 -26.42 -21.48
C ALA A 13 7.28 -27.45 -20.58
N TRP A 14 8.08 -28.22 -19.82
CA TRP A 14 7.57 -29.19 -18.85
C TRP A 14 6.82 -28.51 -17.70
N SER A 15 7.36 -27.42 -17.16
CA SER A 15 6.72 -26.66 -16.08
C SER A 15 5.40 -26.03 -16.55
N LEU A 16 5.37 -25.47 -17.75
CA LEU A 16 4.17 -24.94 -18.38
C LEU A 16 3.10 -26.02 -18.58
N LEU A 17 3.48 -27.17 -19.15
CA LEU A 17 2.57 -28.29 -19.35
C LEU A 17 1.97 -28.77 -18.03
N LYS A 18 2.80 -28.92 -16.99
CA LYS A 18 2.35 -29.33 -15.65
C LYS A 18 1.35 -28.34 -15.05
N VAL A 19 1.62 -27.04 -15.13
CA VAL A 19 0.71 -25.99 -14.64
C VAL A 19 -0.58 -25.95 -15.45
N ALA A 20 -0.50 -26.07 -16.77
CA ALA A 20 -1.67 -26.07 -17.65
C ALA A 20 -2.59 -27.26 -17.37
N VAL A 21 -2.03 -28.47 -17.27
CA VAL A 21 -2.78 -29.69 -16.91
C VAL A 21 -3.42 -29.52 -15.54
N ARG A 22 -2.66 -29.12 -14.52
CA ARG A 22 -3.23 -28.88 -13.17
C ARG A 22 -4.34 -27.84 -13.18
N ARG A 23 -4.17 -26.72 -13.87
CA ARG A 23 -5.19 -25.66 -13.92
C ARG A 23 -6.45 -26.07 -14.69
N LEU A 24 -6.35 -27.04 -15.59
CA LEU A 24 -7.49 -27.55 -16.35
C LEU A 24 -8.30 -28.60 -15.58
N PHE A 25 -7.67 -29.33 -14.65
CA PHE A 25 -8.29 -30.42 -13.89
C PHE A 25 -8.51 -30.12 -12.40
N ASP A 26 -7.72 -29.25 -11.78
CA ASP A 26 -7.92 -28.74 -10.42
C ASP A 26 -8.83 -27.50 -10.50
N GLY A 27 -9.98 -27.54 -9.82
CA GLY A 27 -10.95 -26.43 -9.75
C GLY A 27 -10.38 -25.15 -9.11
N PRO A 28 -11.17 -24.07 -8.98
CA PRO A 28 -10.70 -22.77 -8.47
C PRO A 28 -10.31 -22.86 -6.98
N SER A 29 -9.07 -23.24 -6.71
CA SER A 29 -8.45 -23.25 -5.38
C SER A 29 -7.78 -21.92 -5.03
N GLY A 30 -7.73 -20.97 -5.97
CA GLY A 30 -6.92 -19.76 -5.83
C GLY A 30 -7.24 -18.93 -4.58
N LEU A 31 -8.52 -18.77 -4.24
CA LEU A 31 -8.92 -18.01 -3.06
C LEU A 31 -8.67 -18.77 -1.75
N ALA A 32 -8.97 -20.07 -1.71
CA ALA A 32 -8.70 -20.90 -0.54
C ALA A 32 -7.19 -21.00 -0.26
N LEU A 33 -6.40 -21.21 -1.30
CA LEU A 33 -4.94 -21.21 -1.23
C LEU A 33 -4.40 -19.83 -0.86
N PHE A 34 -5.03 -18.74 -1.34
CA PHE A 34 -4.67 -17.39 -0.92
C PHE A 34 -4.87 -17.20 0.59
N HIS A 35 -6.03 -17.60 1.13
CA HIS A 35 -6.27 -17.55 2.57
C HIS A 35 -5.26 -18.39 3.36
N GLU A 36 -5.00 -19.63 2.91
CA GLU A 36 -4.00 -20.52 3.54
C GLU A 36 -2.61 -19.89 3.61
N ASN A 37 -2.19 -19.14 2.59
CA ASN A 37 -0.85 -18.54 2.55
C ASN A 37 -0.77 -17.15 3.21
N TYR A 38 -1.84 -16.36 3.19
CA TYR A 38 -1.77 -14.92 3.48
C TYR A 38 -2.65 -14.45 4.65
N ASP A 39 -3.51 -15.30 5.23
CA ASP A 39 -4.30 -14.90 6.39
C ASP A 39 -3.41 -14.54 7.59
N ALA A 40 -2.28 -15.25 7.74
CA ALA A 40 -1.28 -14.97 8.77
C ALA A 40 -0.56 -13.62 8.56
N ASP A 41 -0.49 -13.13 7.32
CA ASP A 41 0.09 -11.82 6.99
C ASP A 41 -0.87 -10.66 7.28
N ARG A 42 -2.10 -10.96 7.72
CA ARG A 42 -3.10 -10.00 8.17
C ARG A 42 -3.42 -8.94 7.12
N LEU A 43 -3.47 -9.33 5.85
CA LEU A 43 -3.84 -8.44 4.75
C LEU A 43 -5.34 -8.13 4.81
N PRO A 44 -5.74 -6.89 5.14
CA PRO A 44 -7.15 -6.55 5.24
C PRO A 44 -7.78 -6.48 3.85
N ALA A 45 -9.01 -6.97 3.73
CA ALA A 45 -9.80 -6.78 2.52
C ALA A 45 -10.05 -5.27 2.26
N LEU A 46 -10.01 -4.86 0.99
CA LEU A 46 -10.24 -3.48 0.57
C LEU A 46 -11.57 -3.35 -0.18
N SER A 47 -12.41 -2.45 0.29
CA SER A 47 -13.58 -2.00 -0.46
C SER A 47 -13.15 -1.24 -1.73
N PRO A 48 -14.03 -1.09 -2.73
CA PRO A 48 -13.75 -0.29 -3.91
C PRO A 48 -13.36 1.17 -3.58
N ALA A 49 -14.01 1.78 -2.59
CA ALA A 49 -13.73 3.14 -2.16
C ALA A 49 -12.33 3.28 -1.54
N GLU A 50 -11.93 2.34 -0.68
CA GLU A 50 -10.58 2.33 -0.08
C GLU A 50 -9.51 2.13 -1.16
N ARG A 51 -9.77 1.24 -2.12
CA ARG A 51 -8.87 0.98 -3.25
C ARG A 51 -8.67 2.22 -4.11
N ALA A 52 -9.72 3.01 -4.32
CA ALA A 52 -9.65 4.29 -5.01
C ALA A 52 -8.87 5.36 -4.22
N ALA A 53 -8.83 5.27 -2.88
CA ALA A 53 -8.07 6.19 -2.04
C ALA A 53 -6.57 5.87 -1.96
N LEU A 54 -6.17 4.59 -2.13
CA LEU A 54 -4.78 4.14 -2.00
C LEU A 54 -3.75 4.96 -2.80
N PRO A 55 -3.97 5.32 -4.08
CA PRO A 55 -3.02 6.14 -4.83
C PRO A 55 -2.71 7.47 -4.13
N GLY A 56 -3.68 8.05 -3.42
CA GLY A 56 -3.50 9.28 -2.65
C GLY A 56 -2.61 9.11 -1.42
N PHE A 57 -2.74 7.97 -0.73
CA PHE A 57 -1.88 7.63 0.41
C PHE A 57 -0.42 7.37 -0.03
N SER A 58 -0.23 6.84 -1.24
CA SER A 58 1.09 6.48 -1.78
C SER A 58 1.87 7.63 -2.42
N ARG A 59 1.36 8.87 -2.40
CA ARG A 59 2.04 10.05 -2.96
C ARG A 59 3.26 10.54 -2.16
N CYS A 60 3.56 9.94 -1.01
CA CYS A 60 4.68 10.35 -0.18
C CYS A 60 6.02 10.13 -0.92
N ILE A 61 6.77 11.21 -1.10
CA ILE A 61 8.12 11.22 -1.70
C ILE A 61 9.25 11.26 -0.65
N ALA A 62 8.92 11.01 0.62
CA ALA A 62 9.88 10.99 1.73
C ALA A 62 10.71 12.29 1.88
N CYS A 63 10.09 13.47 1.73
CA CYS A 63 10.81 14.76 1.84
C CYS A 63 11.04 15.24 3.28
N GLY A 64 10.47 14.58 4.30
CA GLY A 64 10.62 14.94 5.72
C GLY A 64 9.94 16.23 6.17
N ARG A 65 9.27 16.98 5.28
CA ARG A 65 8.65 18.28 5.62
C ARG A 65 7.57 18.15 6.71
N CYS A 66 6.87 17.02 6.75
CA CYS A 66 5.86 16.75 7.78
C CYS A 66 6.46 16.45 9.17
N ASP A 67 7.78 16.23 9.28
CA ASP A 67 8.47 15.97 10.55
C ASP A 67 9.00 17.25 11.22
N LEU A 68 8.91 18.40 10.54
CA LEU A 68 9.28 19.69 11.13
C LEU A 68 8.44 19.95 12.39
N GLY A 69 9.11 20.13 13.53
CA GLY A 69 8.47 20.35 14.83
C GLY A 69 8.02 19.09 15.57
N GLU A 70 8.30 17.88 15.06
CA GLU A 70 7.87 16.63 15.70
C GLU A 70 8.83 16.12 16.80
N ALA A 71 9.97 16.78 17.01
CA ALA A 71 11.03 16.30 17.91
C ALA A 71 10.54 15.98 19.33
N GLU A 72 9.74 16.86 19.93
CA GLU A 72 9.18 16.64 21.26
C GLU A 72 8.23 15.44 21.31
N ARG A 73 7.41 15.26 20.27
CA ARG A 73 6.47 14.13 20.16
C ARG A 73 7.20 12.81 19.98
N ILE A 74 8.25 12.80 19.15
CA ILE A 74 9.12 11.64 18.95
C ILE A 74 9.75 11.24 20.29
N ALA A 75 10.33 12.20 21.02
CA ALA A 75 10.92 11.94 22.33
C ALA A 75 9.88 11.44 23.35
N ALA A 76 8.70 12.07 23.41
CA ALA A 76 7.62 11.68 24.33
C ALA A 76 7.06 10.27 24.05
N SER A 77 7.13 9.81 22.79
CA SER A 77 6.65 8.48 22.39
C SER A 77 7.53 7.33 22.85
N ARG A 78 8.76 7.59 23.30
CA ARG A 78 9.75 6.56 23.72
C ARG A 78 9.97 5.49 22.64
N GLY A 79 9.98 5.90 21.37
CA GLY A 79 10.24 5.03 20.22
C GLY A 79 8.99 4.47 19.53
N ALA A 80 7.79 4.69 20.08
CA ALA A 80 6.55 4.26 19.43
C ALA A 80 6.18 5.12 18.21
N TYR A 81 6.67 6.36 18.14
CA TYR A 81 6.45 7.28 17.02
C TYR A 81 7.79 7.79 16.47
N PRO A 82 8.23 7.28 15.31
CA PRO A 82 9.52 7.67 14.71
C PRO A 82 9.46 8.97 13.90
N GLY A 83 8.30 9.62 13.81
CA GLY A 83 8.04 10.76 12.92
C GLY A 83 6.96 10.44 11.88
N LEU A 84 6.25 11.47 11.43
CA LEU A 84 5.08 11.32 10.56
C LEU A 84 5.45 10.77 9.18
N MET A 85 6.59 11.17 8.62
CA MET A 85 7.02 10.67 7.31
C MET A 85 7.22 9.14 7.33
N ALA A 86 7.90 8.63 8.35
CA ALA A 86 8.16 7.20 8.51
C ALA A 86 6.85 6.43 8.70
N VAL A 87 5.93 6.95 9.51
CA VAL A 87 4.60 6.38 9.70
C VAL A 87 3.82 6.35 8.38
N VAL A 88 3.82 7.42 7.60
CA VAL A 88 3.12 7.49 6.31
C VAL A 88 3.69 6.47 5.31
N LEU A 89 5.02 6.33 5.23
CA LEU A 89 5.67 5.37 4.34
C LEU A 89 5.31 3.93 4.72
N ALA A 90 5.37 3.59 6.01
CA ALA A 90 4.94 2.27 6.49
C ALA A 90 3.46 2.02 6.18
N SER A 91 2.60 3.00 6.51
CA SER A 91 1.15 2.91 6.34
C SER A 91 0.65 2.87 4.89
N SER A 92 1.42 3.39 3.93
CA SER A 92 1.02 3.42 2.52
C SER A 92 1.54 2.24 1.71
N ARG A 93 2.58 1.54 2.21
CA ARG A 93 3.30 0.52 1.46
C ARG A 93 3.34 -0.85 2.14
N SER A 94 2.95 -0.94 3.41
CA SER A 94 2.93 -2.19 4.17
C SER A 94 1.62 -2.30 4.97
N MET A 95 0.66 -3.05 4.42
CA MET A 95 -0.58 -3.36 5.13
C MET A 95 -0.39 -4.24 6.37
N PRO A 96 0.55 -5.23 6.40
CA PRO A 96 0.82 -6.02 7.60
C PRO A 96 1.21 -5.16 8.81
N ASP A 97 1.76 -3.97 8.60
CA ASP A 97 2.25 -3.08 9.65
C ASP A 97 1.19 -2.09 10.18
N PHE A 98 -0.09 -2.25 9.81
CA PHE A 98 -1.14 -1.30 10.21
C PHE A 98 -1.34 -1.20 11.73
N ASP A 99 -1.11 -2.28 12.49
CA ASP A 99 -1.18 -2.22 13.96
C ASP A 99 -0.08 -1.30 14.53
N ALA A 100 1.16 -1.44 14.04
CA ALA A 100 2.27 -0.58 14.44
C ALA A 100 2.05 0.87 14.00
N ALA A 101 1.53 1.07 12.79
CA ALA A 101 1.17 2.39 12.29
C ALA A 101 0.06 3.04 13.12
N ALA A 102 -0.96 2.29 13.54
CA ALA A 102 -2.03 2.80 14.40
C ALA A 102 -1.50 3.22 15.79
N LEU A 103 -0.58 2.44 16.37
CA LEU A 103 0.12 2.82 17.61
C LEU A 103 0.89 4.13 17.45
N ALA A 104 1.66 4.27 16.37
CA ALA A 104 2.40 5.50 16.10
C ALA A 104 1.45 6.70 15.89
N LEU A 105 0.35 6.50 15.16
CA LEU A 105 -0.68 7.52 14.90
C LEU A 105 -1.49 7.90 16.15
N ALA A 106 -1.47 7.10 17.22
CA ALA A 106 -2.08 7.48 18.49
C ALA A 106 -1.34 8.64 19.17
N HIS A 107 -0.06 8.86 18.83
CA HIS A 107 0.72 10.00 19.32
C HIS A 107 0.43 11.29 18.56
N VAL A 108 -0.25 11.25 17.41
CA VAL A 108 -0.45 12.40 16.52
C VAL A 108 -1.93 12.82 16.52
N PRO A 109 -2.29 13.95 17.16
CA PRO A 109 -3.66 14.47 17.15
C PRO A 109 -4.14 14.81 15.74
N ASP A 110 -5.46 14.76 15.54
CA ASP A 110 -6.09 15.04 14.24
C ASP A 110 -5.83 16.47 13.75
N GLU A 111 -5.69 17.43 14.67
CA GLU A 111 -5.35 18.83 14.39
C GLU A 111 -3.94 18.95 13.82
N VAL A 112 -3.00 18.17 14.36
CA VAL A 112 -1.62 18.11 13.86
C VAL A 112 -1.61 17.48 12.47
N LEU A 113 -2.35 16.39 12.25
CA LEU A 113 -2.49 15.80 10.92
C LEU A 113 -3.04 16.82 9.91
N ALA A 114 -4.06 17.59 10.27
CA ALA A 114 -4.63 18.65 9.42
C ALA A 114 -3.61 19.75 9.09
N GLU A 115 -2.78 20.15 10.06
CA GLU A 115 -1.69 21.09 9.83
C GLU A 115 -0.65 20.53 8.86
N LYS A 116 -0.20 19.28 9.10
CA LYS A 116 0.84 18.66 8.26
C LYS A 116 0.35 18.41 6.83
N GLU A 117 -0.93 18.13 6.62
CA GLU A 117 -1.53 18.00 5.27
C GLU A 117 -1.31 19.26 4.43
N ARG A 118 -1.47 20.45 5.03
CA ARG A 118 -1.32 21.74 4.35
C ARG A 118 0.11 22.02 3.88
N ILE A 119 1.11 21.42 4.51
CA ILE A 119 2.53 21.63 4.16
C ILE A 119 3.09 20.51 3.28
N CYS A 120 2.35 19.43 3.04
CA CYS A 120 2.80 18.31 2.23
C CYS A 120 2.85 18.71 0.75
N PRO A 121 4.03 18.70 0.09
CA PRO A 121 4.16 19.17 -1.29
C PRO A 121 3.45 18.27 -2.31
N THR A 122 3.18 17.01 -1.95
CA THR A 122 2.45 16.06 -2.80
C THR A 122 1.02 15.81 -2.31
N GLY A 123 0.55 16.60 -1.34
CA GLY A 123 -0.81 16.59 -0.84
C GLY A 123 -1.26 15.23 -0.27
N VAL A 124 -0.39 14.49 0.44
CA VAL A 124 -0.80 13.23 1.10
C VAL A 124 -1.89 13.54 2.14
N PRO A 125 -3.06 12.87 2.10
CA PRO A 125 -4.17 13.15 3.01
C PRO A 125 -3.97 12.40 4.34
N PHE A 126 -3.11 12.91 5.23
CA PHE A 126 -2.76 12.28 6.51
C PHE A 126 -3.94 11.92 7.41
N ARG A 127 -5.01 12.73 7.46
CA ARG A 127 -6.23 12.40 8.22
C ARG A 127 -7.01 11.27 7.59
N GLY A 128 -7.09 11.28 6.25
CA GLY A 128 -7.69 10.18 5.48
C GLY A 128 -6.93 8.88 5.72
N LEU A 129 -5.60 8.94 5.62
CA LEU A 129 -4.70 7.82 5.90
C LEU A 129 -4.85 7.32 7.34
N ALA A 130 -4.84 8.21 8.33
CA ALA A 130 -4.94 7.82 9.73
C ALA A 130 -6.28 7.13 10.03
N ARG A 131 -7.40 7.63 9.49
CA ARG A 131 -8.70 6.95 9.61
C ARG A 131 -8.68 5.59 8.93
N PHE A 132 -8.11 5.49 7.73
CA PHE A 132 -7.98 4.23 7.01
C PHE A 132 -7.15 3.22 7.81
N VAL A 133 -5.94 3.58 8.26
CA VAL A 133 -5.09 2.73 9.08
C VAL A 133 -5.80 2.31 10.36
N ARG A 134 -6.41 3.23 11.11
CA ARG A 134 -7.15 2.91 12.35
C ARG A 134 -8.34 1.96 12.10
N SER A 135 -8.99 2.04 10.93
CA SER A 135 -10.08 1.13 10.56
C SER A 135 -9.61 -0.26 10.16
N LYS A 136 -8.35 -0.40 9.74
CA LYS A 136 -7.75 -1.67 9.29
C LYS A 136 -6.84 -2.32 10.33
N ALA A 137 -6.26 -1.52 11.22
CA ALA A 137 -5.62 -1.99 12.44
C ALA A 137 -6.72 -2.63 13.29
N ALA A 138 -6.59 -3.93 13.53
CA ALA A 138 -7.60 -4.63 14.29
C ALA A 138 -7.64 -4.06 15.72
N PRO A 139 -8.79 -4.04 16.41
CA PRO A 139 -8.71 -4.15 17.86
C PRO A 139 -8.00 -5.48 18.14
N ALA A 140 -7.07 -5.53 19.09
CA ALA A 140 -6.59 -6.79 19.62
C ALA A 140 -7.72 -7.53 20.36
N ALA A 141 -8.71 -8.05 19.62
CA ALA A 141 -9.79 -8.94 20.08
C ALA A 141 -10.60 -9.46 18.87
N ALA A 142 -10.88 -10.75 18.87
CA ALA A 142 -11.50 -11.55 17.82
C ALA A 142 -12.73 -10.93 17.12
N LEU A 143 -12.78 -11.06 15.79
CA LEU A 143 -14.06 -11.01 15.05
C LEU A 143 -14.59 -12.45 14.93
N PRO A 144 -15.85 -12.72 15.35
CA PRO A 144 -16.48 -13.99 15.05
C PRO A 144 -16.71 -14.10 13.54
N ALA A 145 -16.44 -15.29 13.01
CA ALA A 145 -16.77 -15.64 11.64
C ALA A 145 -18.30 -15.68 11.48
N GLY A 146 -18.85 -14.67 10.82
CA GLY A 146 -20.22 -14.70 10.27
C GLY A 146 -21.07 -13.48 10.63
N GLY A 147 -21.74 -12.92 9.61
CA GLY A 147 -22.94 -12.11 9.79
C GLY A 147 -22.94 -10.75 9.11
N ASP A 148 -23.52 -10.72 7.91
CA ASP A 148 -24.30 -9.63 7.32
C ASP A 148 -23.66 -8.24 7.12
N ALA A 149 -23.31 -7.99 5.87
CA ALA A 149 -23.04 -6.66 5.33
C ALA A 149 -24.32 -5.80 5.35
N SER A 150 -24.43 -4.95 6.37
CA SER A 150 -25.21 -3.72 6.27
C SER A 150 -24.25 -2.56 5.97
N GLU A 151 -24.42 -1.93 4.81
CA GLU A 151 -23.66 -0.75 4.38
C GLU A 151 -23.84 0.43 5.36
N PRO A 152 -22.77 1.12 5.79
CA PRO A 152 -22.90 2.46 6.34
C PRO A 152 -22.91 3.48 5.18
N ALA A 153 -24.09 4.03 4.94
CA ALA A 153 -24.30 5.23 4.14
C ALA A 153 -23.64 6.46 4.80
N ALA A 154 -22.35 6.72 4.55
CA ALA A 154 -21.70 7.95 5.01
C ALA A 154 -20.40 8.38 4.26
N LEU A 155 -20.20 7.93 3.01
CA LEU A 155 -19.08 8.41 2.18
C LEU A 155 -19.55 8.81 0.78
N SER A 156 -20.56 9.69 0.73
CA SER A 156 -20.90 10.45 -0.48
C SER A 156 -20.52 11.90 -0.27
N LEU A 157 -19.24 12.21 -0.44
CA LEU A 157 -18.71 13.56 -0.66
C LEU A 157 -17.20 13.42 -0.86
N VAL A 158 -16.78 13.19 -2.12
CA VAL A 158 -15.91 14.07 -2.93
C VAL A 158 -15.78 13.38 -4.30
N ALA A 159 -16.71 13.66 -5.20
CA ALA A 159 -16.50 13.46 -6.63
C ALA A 159 -16.10 14.81 -7.23
N ALA A 160 -15.19 14.75 -8.20
CA ALA A 160 -14.69 15.82 -9.06
C ALA A 160 -13.52 16.68 -8.53
N VAL A 161 -12.31 16.12 -8.63
CA VAL A 161 -11.19 16.83 -9.27
C VAL A 161 -10.45 15.83 -10.15
N THR A 162 -10.76 15.83 -11.43
CA THR A 162 -9.93 15.20 -12.47
C THR A 162 -9.06 16.30 -13.08
N PRO A 163 -7.73 16.31 -12.88
CA PRO A 163 -6.87 17.12 -13.75
C PRO A 163 -6.76 16.43 -15.12
N PRO A 164 -6.70 17.18 -16.24
CA PRO A 164 -6.52 16.60 -17.56
C PRO A 164 -5.16 15.91 -17.63
N ALA A 165 -5.13 14.72 -18.24
CA ALA A 165 -3.92 14.01 -18.58
C ALA A 165 -3.06 14.89 -19.49
N ALA A 166 -1.91 15.33 -18.99
CA ALA A 166 -0.87 15.89 -19.83
C ALA A 166 -0.25 14.73 -20.64
N GLU A 167 -0.27 14.87 -21.96
CA GLU A 167 0.41 13.99 -22.92
C GLU A 167 1.89 13.88 -22.56
N LEU A 168 2.34 12.65 -22.31
CA LEU A 168 3.76 12.33 -22.19
C LEU A 168 4.32 12.14 -23.61
N ASP A 169 5.14 13.10 -24.02
CA ASP A 169 5.92 13.07 -25.27
C ASP A 169 7.02 11.97 -25.19
N PRO A 170 7.05 10.99 -26.11
CA PRO A 170 8.02 9.88 -26.10
C PRO A 170 9.39 10.24 -26.70
N SER A 171 9.84 11.50 -26.59
CA SER A 171 11.10 11.97 -27.21
C SER A 171 12.19 12.28 -26.18
N SER A 172 12.74 11.25 -25.53
CA SER A 172 13.98 11.42 -24.73
C SER A 172 14.90 10.18 -24.70
N ALA A 173 14.67 9.18 -25.54
CA ALA A 173 15.49 7.97 -25.56
C ALA A 173 16.81 8.09 -26.35
N ASP A 174 17.01 9.16 -27.13
CA ASP A 174 18.23 9.36 -27.93
C ASP A 174 19.01 10.59 -27.45
N ARG A 175 19.87 10.43 -26.43
CA ARG A 175 21.12 11.20 -26.34
C ARG A 175 22.27 10.30 -25.93
N ALA A 176 23.25 10.29 -26.84
CA ALA A 176 24.37 9.41 -26.95
C ALA A 176 25.36 9.47 -25.78
N ALA A 177 26.02 8.33 -25.55
CA ALA A 177 27.26 8.22 -24.80
C ALA A 177 28.41 8.92 -25.55
N PRO A 178 29.32 9.65 -24.87
CA PRO A 178 30.54 10.13 -25.51
C PRO A 178 31.57 9.01 -25.63
N GLU A 179 32.16 8.88 -26.82
CA GLU A 179 33.34 8.07 -27.11
C GLU A 179 34.54 8.57 -26.29
N ALA A 180 35.24 7.63 -25.67
CA ALA A 180 36.48 7.87 -24.96
C ALA A 180 37.66 7.90 -25.95
N THR A 181 38.46 8.97 -25.89
CA THR A 181 39.83 9.03 -26.40
C THR A 181 40.81 8.99 -25.24
#